data_AF-A0A7C7A3H0-F1
#
_entry.id   AF-A0A7C7A3H0-F1
#
_cell.length_a   1.000
_cell.length_b   1.000
_cell.length_c   1.000
_cell.angle_alpha   90.00
_cell.angle_beta   90.00
_cell.angle_gamma   90.00
#
_symmetry.space_group_name_H-M   'P 1'
#
loop_
_entity.id
_entity.type
_entity.pdbx_description
1 polymer ?
#
loop_
_entity_poly.entity_id
_entity_poly.type
_entity_poly.pdbx_seq_one_letter_code
_entity_poly.pdbx_strand_id
1 'polypeptide(L)'
;MKVFLEQKWKWLYTLKYRGVHWDSSRNKWQAEIAVGKRFYLGRYDIEEDAAMAYNYAAHLLAPGYIDPNDVPEPPFHIKRYIYEKCKNHSLDAGVIVKRYIETAGEDGVSLLRAGQKNLL
;
A
#
# COMPACT_ATOMS: atom_id res chain seq x y z
N MET A 1 -26.73 3.81 34.89
CA MET A 1 -25.37 3.34 34.49
C MET A 1 -25.46 2.63 33.14
N LYS A 2 -25.23 3.34 32.02
CA LYS A 2 -25.04 2.77 30.67
C LYS A 2 -24.55 3.87 29.69
N VAL A 3 -23.38 4.46 29.92
CA VAL A 3 -22.79 5.37 28.90
C VAL A 3 -21.24 5.39 28.89
N PHE A 4 -20.56 4.39 29.46
CA PHE A 4 -19.09 4.41 29.62
C PHE A 4 -18.33 3.26 28.95
N LEU A 5 -19.00 2.47 28.10
CA LEU A 5 -18.40 1.28 27.45
C LEU A 5 -18.35 1.33 25.92
N GLU A 6 -18.89 2.36 25.26
CA GLU A 6 -18.92 2.41 23.79
C GLU A 6 -17.65 3.00 23.16
N GLN A 7 -16.75 3.62 23.94
CA GLN A 7 -15.52 4.23 23.42
C GLN A 7 -14.27 3.35 23.51
N LYS A 8 -14.34 2.21 24.24
CA LYS A 8 -13.18 1.33 24.46
C LYS A 8 -12.92 0.33 23.32
N TRP A 9 -13.81 0.22 22.35
CA TRP A 9 -13.70 -0.76 21.25
C TRP A 9 -13.21 -0.16 19.94
N LYS A 10 -13.20 1.18 19.83
CA LYS A 10 -12.73 1.88 18.62
C LYS A 10 -11.21 1.73 18.39
N TRP A 11 -10.45 1.48 19.46
CA TRP A 11 -8.98 1.39 19.44
C TRP A 11 -8.44 0.00 19.08
N LEU A 12 -9.21 -1.08 19.29
CA LEU A 12 -8.76 -2.44 19.01
C LEU A 12 -9.01 -2.83 17.54
N TYR A 13 -10.00 -2.23 16.88
CA TYR A 13 -10.33 -2.55 15.50
C TYR A 13 -9.31 -2.00 14.48
N THR A 14 -8.57 -0.94 14.82
CA THR A 14 -7.51 -0.38 13.96
C THR A 14 -6.15 -1.04 14.12
N LEU A 15 -6.04 -2.12 14.91
CA LEU A 15 -4.77 -2.76 15.23
C LEU A 15 -4.55 -4.10 14.52
N LYS A 16 -5.50 -4.56 13.70
CA LYS A 16 -5.37 -5.85 12.99
C LYS A 16 -4.21 -5.82 11.99
N TYR A 17 -4.05 -4.72 11.27
CA TYR A 17 -3.01 -4.56 10.25
C TYR A 17 -2.16 -3.32 10.47
N ARG A 18 -0.84 -3.50 10.36
CA ARG A 18 0.14 -2.43 10.47
C ARG A 18 -0.12 -1.38 9.38
N GLY A 19 -0.15 -0.12 9.79
CA GLY A 19 -0.33 1.03 8.90
C GLY A 19 -1.75 1.20 8.35
N VAL A 20 -2.74 0.48 8.90
CA VAL A 20 -4.16 0.59 8.50
C VAL A 20 -4.98 1.15 9.65
N HIS A 21 -5.86 2.11 9.37
CA HIS A 21 -6.81 2.63 10.35
C HIS A 21 -8.13 3.07 9.71
N TRP A 22 -9.20 3.08 10.49
CA TRP A 22 -10.51 3.53 10.02
C TRP A 22 -10.60 5.05 9.99
N ASP A 23 -10.85 5.63 8.82
CA ASP A 23 -11.17 7.04 8.64
C ASP A 23 -12.68 7.24 8.71
N SER A 24 -13.18 7.56 9.90
CA SER A 24 -14.62 7.78 10.13
C SER A 24 -15.19 9.00 9.40
N SER A 25 -14.35 9.94 8.93
CA SER A 25 -14.84 11.08 8.16
C SER A 25 -15.20 10.69 6.73
N ARG A 26 -14.56 9.64 6.21
CA ARG A 26 -14.76 9.12 4.85
C ARG A 26 -15.48 7.77 4.81
N ASN A 27 -15.64 7.12 5.95
CA ASN A 27 -16.13 5.75 6.07
C ASN A 27 -15.32 4.79 5.20
N LYS A 28 -13.99 4.86 5.32
CA LYS A 28 -13.04 4.04 4.56
C LYS A 28 -11.87 3.63 5.45
N TRP A 29 -11.21 2.54 5.07
CA TRP A 29 -9.93 2.11 5.62
C TRP A 29 -8.79 2.85 4.96
N GLN A 30 -8.00 3.59 5.74
CA GLN A 30 -6.84 4.32 5.25
C GLN A 30 -5.56 3.52 5.49
N ALA A 31 -4.74 3.39 4.45
CA ALA A 31 -3.39 2.86 4.53
C ALA A 31 -2.35 3.99 4.52
N GLU A 32 -1.34 3.89 5.38
CA GLU A 32 -0.20 4.80 5.40
C GLU A 32 1.07 4.10 5.89
N ILE A 33 2.24 4.58 5.42
CA ILE A 33 3.55 4.05 5.81
C ILE A 33 4.51 5.20 6.13
N ALA A 34 5.35 5.03 7.15
CA ALA A 34 6.38 5.98 7.52
C ALA A 34 7.77 5.43 7.18
N VAL A 35 8.43 5.98 6.16
CA VAL A 35 9.82 5.69 5.79
C VAL A 35 10.55 7.02 5.65
N GLY A 36 11.11 7.51 6.76
CA GLY A 36 11.66 8.89 6.88
C GLY A 36 10.58 9.98 6.89
N LYS A 37 9.57 9.89 6.01
CA LYS A 37 8.35 10.69 5.99
C LYS A 37 7.11 9.80 5.91
N ARG A 38 5.94 10.34 6.27
CA ARG A 38 4.65 9.64 6.12
C ARG A 38 4.18 9.70 4.67
N PHE A 39 3.79 8.55 4.14
CA PHE A 39 3.17 8.38 2.84
C PHE A 39 1.73 7.91 3.03
N TYR A 40 0.78 8.72 2.57
CA TYR A 40 -0.60 8.28 2.42
C TYR A 40 -0.68 7.29 1.26
N LEU A 41 -1.12 6.07 1.50
CA LEU A 41 -1.15 5.01 0.49
C LEU A 41 -2.50 4.93 -0.20
N GLY A 42 -3.61 5.20 0.49
CA GLY A 42 -4.93 5.23 -0.12
C GLY A 42 -6.05 5.08 0.91
N ARG A 43 -7.28 5.09 0.42
CA ARG A 43 -8.49 4.74 1.18
C ARG A 43 -9.22 3.62 0.44
N TYR A 44 -9.67 2.63 1.19
CA TYR A 44 -10.24 1.38 0.69
C TYR A 44 -11.55 1.09 1.41
N ASP A 45 -12.43 0.34 0.75
CA ASP A 45 -13.68 -0.13 1.36
C ASP A 45 -13.44 -1.27 2.35
N ILE A 46 -12.43 -2.09 2.06
CA ILE A 46 -12.09 -3.31 2.79
C ILE A 46 -10.77 -3.09 3.54
N GLU A 47 -10.71 -3.57 4.78
CA GLU A 47 -9.52 -3.43 5.63
C GLU A 47 -8.31 -4.17 5.05
N GLU A 48 -8.55 -5.40 4.55
CA GLU A 48 -7.56 -6.24 3.89
C GLU A 48 -6.96 -5.56 2.66
N ASP A 49 -7.74 -4.82 1.86
CA ASP A 49 -7.22 -4.08 0.69
C ASP A 49 -6.22 -2.98 1.10
N ALA A 50 -6.51 -2.29 2.21
CA ALA A 50 -5.60 -1.31 2.78
C ALA A 50 -4.31 -1.97 3.29
N ALA A 51 -4.41 -3.15 3.90
CA ALA A 51 -3.26 -3.92 4.37
C ALA A 51 -2.41 -4.46 3.21
N MET A 52 -3.03 -4.91 2.11
CA MET A 52 -2.33 -5.32 0.90
C MET A 52 -1.58 -4.13 0.27
N ALA A 53 -2.19 -2.95 0.23
CA ALA A 53 -1.55 -1.72 -0.22
C ALA A 53 -0.34 -1.35 0.66
N TYR A 54 -0.46 -1.50 1.99
CA TYR A 54 0.64 -1.30 2.92
C TYR A 54 1.80 -2.26 2.67
N ASN A 55 1.54 -3.56 2.56
CA ASN A 55 2.58 -4.58 2.31
C ASN A 55 3.33 -4.29 1.01
N TYR A 56 2.61 -3.93 -0.05
CA TYR A 56 3.24 -3.60 -1.33
C TYR A 56 4.07 -2.33 -1.23
N ALA A 57 3.61 -1.28 -0.54
CA ALA A 57 4.40 -0.08 -0.31
C ALA A 57 5.65 -0.34 0.54
N ALA A 58 5.55 -1.18 1.57
CA ALA A 58 6.67 -1.60 2.40
C ALA A 58 7.74 -2.33 1.58
N HIS A 59 7.30 -3.22 0.68
CA HIS A 59 8.17 -3.93 -0.24
C HIS A 59 8.93 -3.00 -1.19
N LEU A 60 8.29 -1.91 -1.63
CA LEU A 60 8.90 -0.91 -2.49
C LEU A 60 9.85 0.00 -1.70
N LEU A 61 9.40 0.58 -0.58
CA LEU A 61 10.10 1.66 0.09
C LEU A 61 11.15 1.18 1.11
N ALA A 62 10.95 0.00 1.71
CA ALA A 62 11.79 -0.52 2.79
C ALA A 62 11.88 -2.05 2.74
N PRO A 63 12.37 -2.64 1.64
CA PRO A 63 12.42 -4.09 1.47
C PRO A 63 13.28 -4.75 2.56
N GLY A 64 12.70 -5.73 3.27
CA GLY A 64 13.38 -6.46 4.34
C GLY A 64 13.44 -5.76 5.70
N TYR A 65 12.91 -4.54 5.82
CA TYR A 65 12.89 -3.78 7.08
C TYR A 65 11.54 -3.80 7.78
N ILE A 66 10.47 -4.20 7.09
CA ILE A 66 9.11 -4.19 7.59
C ILE A 66 8.52 -5.58 7.40
N ASP A 67 8.11 -6.21 8.50
CA ASP A 67 7.38 -7.47 8.44
C ASP A 67 6.01 -7.25 7.80
N PRO A 68 5.64 -8.07 6.80
CA PRO A 68 4.36 -7.94 6.13
C PRO A 68 3.21 -8.33 7.06
N ASN A 69 2.06 -7.68 6.84
CA ASN A 69 0.79 -8.14 7.38
C ASN A 69 0.43 -9.52 6.79
N ASP A 70 -0.26 -10.36 7.56
CA ASP A 70 -0.80 -11.64 7.08
C ASP A 70 -2.06 -11.43 6.23
N VAL A 71 -1.85 -11.12 4.95
CA VAL A 71 -2.87 -10.87 3.93
C VAL A 71 -2.41 -11.44 2.58
N PRO A 72 -3.34 -11.78 1.67
CA PRO A 72 -2.96 -12.25 0.33
C PRO A 72 -2.21 -11.17 -0.48
N GLU A 73 -1.67 -11.58 -1.62
CA GLU A 73 -1.06 -10.65 -2.57
C GLU A 73 -2.10 -9.64 -3.13
N PRO A 74 -1.73 -8.35 -3.28
CA PRO A 74 -2.64 -7.34 -3.79
C PRO A 74 -3.07 -7.62 -5.24
N PRO A 75 -4.32 -7.32 -5.61
CA PRO A 75 -4.75 -7.31 -7.00
C PRO A 75 -3.99 -6.25 -7.81
N PHE A 76 -3.96 -6.44 -9.14
CA PHE A 76 -3.17 -5.61 -10.05
C PHE A 76 -3.42 -4.11 -9.91
N HIS A 77 -4.68 -3.69 -9.74
CA HIS A 77 -5.02 -2.27 -9.63
C HIS A 77 -4.45 -1.61 -8.36
N ILE A 78 -4.37 -2.34 -7.24
CA ILE A 78 -3.72 -1.87 -6.01
C ILE A 78 -2.22 -1.80 -6.22
N LYS A 79 -1.61 -2.85 -6.80
CA LYS A 79 -0.17 -2.85 -7.13
C LYS A 79 0.22 -1.66 -8.00
N ARG A 80 -0.50 -1.45 -9.10
CA ARG A 80 -0.27 -0.33 -10.03
C ARG A 80 -0.39 1.03 -9.33
N TYR A 81 -1.47 1.24 -8.56
CA TYR A 81 -1.69 2.51 -7.87
C TYR A 81 -0.57 2.83 -6.87
N ILE A 82 -0.16 1.84 -6.08
CA ILE A 82 0.90 2.01 -5.08
C ILE A 82 2.28 2.16 -5.73
N TYR A 83 2.57 1.43 -6.81
CA TYR A 83 3.79 1.61 -7.60
C TYR A 83 3.91 3.05 -8.11
N GLU A 84 2.87 3.56 -8.78
CA GLU A 84 2.88 4.93 -9.33
C GLU A 84 3.12 5.99 -8.25
N LYS A 85 2.62 5.73 -7.04
CA LYS A 85 2.78 6.61 -5.88
C LYS A 85 4.17 6.54 -5.25
N CYS A 86 4.81 5.37 -5.25
CA CYS A 86 6.06 5.10 -4.55
C CYS A 86 7.31 5.16 -5.44
N LYS A 87 7.17 5.02 -6.77
CA LYS A 87 8.31 4.86 -7.71
C LYS A 87 9.39 5.93 -7.62
N ASN A 88 9.03 7.18 -7.29
CA ASN A 88 9.96 8.30 -7.16
C ASN A 88 10.55 8.47 -5.74
N HIS A 89 10.23 7.55 -4.82
CA HIS A 89 10.61 7.62 -3.40
C HIS A 89 11.34 6.37 -2.92
N SER A 90 11.63 5.45 -3.83
CA SER A 90 12.44 4.28 -3.54
C SER A 90 13.90 4.61 -3.32
N LEU A 91 14.52 3.90 -2.39
CA LEU A 91 15.96 3.90 -2.17
C LEU A 91 16.73 3.25 -3.33
N ASP A 92 16.06 2.43 -4.15
CA ASP A 92 16.60 1.83 -5.38
C ASP A 92 15.48 1.70 -6.44
N ALA A 93 15.34 2.72 -7.28
CA ALA A 93 14.32 2.73 -8.33
C ALA A 93 14.55 1.64 -9.40
N GLY A 94 15.81 1.21 -9.62
CA GLY A 94 16.15 0.19 -10.61
C GLY A 94 15.68 -1.21 -10.22
N VAL A 95 15.84 -1.56 -8.94
CA VAL A 95 15.39 -2.86 -8.42
C VAL A 95 13.86 -2.97 -8.37
N ILE A 96 13.16 -1.88 -8.05
CA ILE A 96 11.69 -1.86 -8.01
C ILE A 96 11.07 -2.09 -9.39
N VAL A 97 11.55 -1.35 -10.40
CA VAL A 97 10.99 -1.43 -11.76
C VAL A 97 11.11 -2.87 -12.26
N LYS A 98 12.30 -3.48 -12.08
CA LYS A 98 12.55 -4.87 -12.46
C LYS A 98 11.57 -5.84 -11.78
N ARG A 99 11.36 -5.72 -10.47
CA ARG A 99 10.48 -6.62 -9.71
C ARG A 99 8.99 -6.42 -10.00
N TYR A 100 8.54 -5.18 -10.28
CA TYR A 100 7.17 -4.92 -10.76
C TYR A 100 6.91 -5.62 -12.09
N ILE A 101 7.86 -5.56 -13.03
CA ILE A 101 7.74 -6.20 -14.34
C ILE A 101 7.69 -7.73 -14.21
N GLU A 102 8.56 -8.31 -13.38
CA GLU A 102 8.61 -9.76 -13.15
C GLU A 102 7.32 -10.30 -12.51
N THR A 103 6.66 -9.52 -11.65
CA THR A 103 5.44 -9.93 -10.93
C THR A 103 4.14 -9.59 -11.65
N ALA A 104 4.15 -8.65 -12.59
CA ALA A 104 2.96 -8.21 -13.33
C ALA A 104 2.68 -9.02 -14.62
N GLY A 105 3.55 -9.96 -15.00
CA GLY A 105 3.38 -10.74 -16.23
C GLY A 105 3.40 -9.87 -17.50
N GLU A 106 2.83 -10.36 -18.62
CA GLU A 106 2.81 -9.66 -19.93
C GLU A 106 2.19 -8.26 -19.86
N ASP A 107 1.28 -8.03 -18.92
CA ASP A 107 0.61 -6.73 -18.69
C ASP A 107 1.57 -5.67 -18.12
N GLY A 108 2.60 -6.07 -17.36
CA GLY A 108 3.63 -5.17 -16.83
C GLY A 108 4.62 -4.67 -17.89
N VAL A 109 4.95 -5.52 -18.85
CA VAL A 109 5.86 -5.21 -19.98
C VAL A 109 5.24 -4.16 -20.92
N SER A 110 3.92 -4.17 -21.07
CA SER A 110 3.17 -3.23 -21.92
C SER A 110 3.27 -1.77 -21.42
N LEU A 111 3.39 -1.54 -20.10
CA LEU A 111 3.52 -0.19 -19.53
C LEU A 111 4.89 0.45 -19.82
N LEU A 112 5.98 -0.34 -19.88
CA LEU A 112 7.30 0.17 -20.29
C LEU A 112 7.33 0.61 -21.75
N ARG A 113 6.71 -0.18 -22.65
CA ARG A 113 6.65 0.15 -24.08
C ARG A 113 5.84 1.41 -24.36
N ALA A 114 4.82 1.68 -23.55
CA ALA A 114 4.07 2.93 -23.63
C ALA A 114 4.86 4.13 -23.06
N GLY A 115 5.67 3.92 -22.03
CA GLY A 115 6.47 4.98 -21.39
C GLY A 115 7.78 5.35 -22.11
N GLN A 116 8.39 4.43 -22.86
CA GLN A 116 9.62 4.68 -23.62
C GLN A 116 9.41 5.48 -24.93
N LYS A 117 8.17 5.69 -25.39
CA LYS A 117 7.89 6.48 -26.59
C LYS A 117 8.01 7.99 -26.43
N ASN A 118 8.30 8.50 -25.23
CA ASN A 118 8.48 9.94 -24.96
C ASN A 118 9.91 10.30 -24.52
N LEU A 119 10.91 9.48 -24.88
CA LEU A 119 12.33 9.73 -24.59
C LEU A 119 13.24 9.58 -25.84
N LEU A 120 12.70 9.85 -27.02
CA LEU A 120 13.48 10.11 -28.24
C LEU A 120 12.98 11.39 -28.90
#